data_AF-A0A957W9W5-F1
#
_entry.id   AF-A0A957W9W5-F1
#
_cell.length_a   1.000
_cell.length_b   1.000
_cell.length_c   1.000
_cell.angle_alpha   90.00
_cell.angle_beta   90.00
_cell.angle_gamma   90.00
#
_symmetry.space_group_name_H-M   'P 1'
#
loop_
_entity.id
_entity.type
_entity.pdbx_description
1 polymer ?
#
loop_
_entity_poly.entity_id
_entity_poly.type
_entity_poly.pdbx_seq_one_letter_code
_entity_poly.pdbx_strand_id
1 'polypeptide(L)'
;MSIIAGIDVGNSTTEVAIAEFTPTSRQPRFLGSSRVSTTGIKGTLSNIPGIVYGLQDAAQAAGIEVSDITLALLNEATPVIGDIAMETITETIITESTMIGHNPGSPGGIGIGVGTTIHIKDLINAERAEKVIVIIPKDYDFEIAASMISRALEFGVDVQGGIIQSDDGVLIANRIPKVLPFVDEVQLIDHVPLNMLAAVEVAAKGQVIRQLSNPYGVATVFSLTPEETAMIIPISKALIG
;
A
#
# COMPACT_ATOMS: atom_id res chain seq x y z
N MET A 1 2.66 -20.93 -60.61
CA MET A 1 3.13 -20.17 -59.44
C MET A 1 1.95 -20.07 -58.50
N SER A 2 2.11 -20.37 -57.23
CA SER A 2 1.02 -20.36 -56.25
C SER A 2 1.48 -19.61 -55.02
N ILE A 3 0.70 -18.60 -54.61
CA ILE A 3 0.92 -17.85 -53.38
C ILE A 3 0.06 -18.50 -52.29
N ILE A 4 0.68 -18.85 -51.18
CA ILE A 4 0.04 -19.56 -50.07
C ILE A 4 0.23 -18.72 -48.80
N ALA A 5 -0.83 -18.57 -48.01
CA ALA A 5 -0.79 -17.94 -46.70
C ALA A 5 -0.94 -19.01 -45.60
N GLY A 6 -0.03 -19.04 -44.64
CA GLY A 6 -0.19 -19.75 -43.37
C GLY A 6 -0.73 -18.79 -42.30
N ILE A 7 -1.77 -19.20 -41.58
CA ILE A 7 -2.47 -18.39 -40.57
C ILE A 7 -2.44 -19.16 -39.26
N ASP A 8 -1.85 -18.58 -38.21
CA ASP A 8 -1.87 -19.13 -36.86
C ASP A 8 -2.70 -18.24 -35.93
N VAL A 9 -3.76 -18.80 -35.34
CA VAL A 9 -4.62 -18.09 -34.39
C VAL A 9 -4.19 -18.47 -32.98
N GLY A 10 -3.39 -17.62 -32.34
CA GLY A 10 -2.99 -17.70 -30.94
C GLY A 10 -4.06 -17.13 -29.99
N ASN A 11 -3.85 -17.31 -28.68
CA ASN A 11 -4.74 -16.73 -27.65
C ASN A 11 -4.68 -15.19 -27.66
N SER A 12 -3.50 -14.64 -27.90
CA SER A 12 -3.27 -13.20 -27.87
C SER A 12 -3.02 -12.61 -29.25
N THR A 13 -2.39 -13.37 -30.15
CA THR A 13 -1.97 -12.90 -31.47
C THR A 13 -2.42 -13.84 -32.57
N THR A 14 -2.88 -13.26 -33.67
CA THR A 14 -3.10 -13.94 -34.95
C THR A 14 -1.96 -13.56 -35.88
N GLU A 15 -1.26 -14.56 -36.41
CA GLU A 15 -0.03 -14.39 -37.17
C GLU A 15 -0.24 -14.96 -38.58
N VAL A 16 0.24 -14.25 -39.60
CA VAL A 16 0.11 -14.67 -41.00
C VAL A 16 1.48 -14.63 -41.66
N ALA A 17 1.80 -15.65 -42.45
CA ALA A 17 3.00 -15.72 -43.28
C ALA A 17 2.63 -16.09 -44.71
N ILE A 18 3.08 -15.30 -45.68
CA ILE A 18 2.80 -15.50 -47.11
C ILE A 18 4.08 -15.99 -47.80
N ALA A 19 3.96 -17.05 -48.60
CA ALA A 19 5.04 -17.58 -49.38
C ALA A 19 4.61 -17.97 -50.80
N GLU A 20 5.55 -17.86 -51.73
CA GLU A 20 5.40 -18.23 -53.13
C GLU A 20 6.03 -19.58 -53.41
N PHE A 21 5.30 -20.41 -54.15
CA PHE A 21 5.73 -21.73 -54.59
C PHE A 21 5.80 -21.76 -56.11
N THR A 22 6.95 -22.22 -56.63
CA THR A 22 7.13 -22.51 -58.05
C THR A 22 7.37 -24.00 -58.25
N PRO A 23 6.80 -24.64 -59.31
CA PRO A 23 6.97 -26.07 -59.54
C PRO A 23 8.42 -26.52 -59.70
N THR A 24 9.30 -25.60 -60.06
CA THR A 24 10.73 -25.81 -60.27
C THR A 24 11.57 -25.58 -59.01
N SER A 25 11.03 -24.96 -57.95
CA SER A 25 11.75 -24.72 -56.70
C SER A 25 11.40 -25.76 -55.64
N ARG A 26 12.41 -26.29 -54.95
CA ARG A 26 12.21 -27.23 -53.84
C ARG A 26 11.83 -26.53 -52.53
N GLN A 27 12.06 -25.22 -52.43
CA GLN A 27 11.76 -24.42 -51.26
C GLN A 27 10.80 -23.26 -51.60
N PRO A 28 9.85 -22.94 -50.71
CA PRO A 28 9.03 -21.74 -50.84
C PRO A 28 9.85 -20.46 -50.65
N ARG A 29 9.50 -19.42 -51.40
CA ARG A 29 10.05 -18.07 -51.23
C ARG A 29 9.14 -17.27 -50.31
N PHE A 30 9.63 -16.87 -49.14
CA PHE A 30 8.88 -16.00 -48.23
C PHE A 30 8.66 -14.62 -48.87
N LEU A 31 7.44 -14.09 -48.75
CA LEU A 31 7.05 -12.78 -49.31
C LEU A 31 6.79 -11.73 -48.23
N GLY A 32 6.10 -12.11 -47.15
CA GLY A 32 5.70 -11.18 -46.10
C GLY A 32 5.01 -11.87 -44.94
N SER A 33 4.89 -11.17 -43.81
CA SER A 33 4.16 -11.64 -42.64
C SER A 33 3.49 -10.47 -41.92
N SER A 34 2.53 -10.80 -41.07
CA SER A 34 1.86 -9.87 -40.17
C SER A 34 1.68 -10.51 -38.79
N ARG A 35 1.54 -9.67 -37.77
CA ARG A 35 1.14 -10.09 -36.44
C ARG A 35 0.16 -9.09 -35.86
N VAL A 36 -1.04 -9.54 -35.54
CA VAL A 36 -2.14 -8.70 -35.08
C VAL A 36 -2.75 -9.30 -33.81
N SER A 37 -3.45 -8.51 -33.01
CA SER A 37 -4.15 -9.03 -31.84
C SER A 37 -5.26 -10.01 -32.25
N THR A 38 -5.36 -11.14 -31.57
CA THR A 38 -6.49 -12.08 -31.77
C THR A 38 -7.78 -11.39 -31.38
N THR A 39 -8.77 -11.46 -32.26
CA THR A 39 -10.08 -10.85 -32.06
C THR A 39 -11.00 -11.85 -31.34
N GLY A 40 -11.41 -11.54 -30.11
CA GLY A 40 -12.22 -12.45 -29.29
C GLY A 40 -11.45 -13.69 -28.80
N ILE A 41 -12.19 -14.70 -28.33
CA ILE A 41 -11.61 -15.96 -27.83
C ILE A 41 -11.12 -16.79 -29.02
N LYS A 42 -9.91 -17.34 -28.92
CA LYS A 42 -9.36 -18.27 -29.92
C LYS A 42 -10.35 -19.40 -30.23
N GLY A 43 -10.46 -19.78 -31.50
CA GLY A 43 -11.38 -20.82 -31.97
C GLY A 43 -12.84 -20.38 -32.10
N THR A 44 -13.12 -19.06 -32.07
CA THR A 44 -14.48 -18.53 -32.27
C THR A 44 -14.59 -17.74 -33.57
N LEU A 45 -15.81 -17.57 -34.08
CA LEU A 45 -16.08 -16.75 -35.28
C LEU A 45 -15.63 -15.29 -35.12
N SER A 46 -15.47 -14.83 -33.88
CA SER A 46 -14.90 -13.51 -33.57
C SER A 46 -13.45 -13.37 -34.04
N ASN A 47 -12.72 -14.45 -34.35
CA ASN A 47 -11.36 -14.40 -34.86
C ASN A 47 -11.30 -13.97 -36.35
N ILE A 48 -12.40 -14.11 -37.11
CA ILE A 48 -12.43 -13.86 -38.56
C ILE A 48 -11.93 -12.44 -38.93
N PRO A 49 -12.39 -11.36 -38.27
CA PRO A 49 -11.88 -10.01 -38.56
C PRO A 49 -10.37 -9.88 -38.35
N GLY A 50 -9.82 -10.50 -37.29
CA GLY A 50 -8.38 -10.50 -37.03
C GLY A 50 -7.58 -11.27 -38.08
N ILE A 51 -8.10 -12.41 -38.54
CA ILE A 51 -7.52 -13.20 -39.63
C ILE A 51 -7.50 -12.38 -40.93
N VAL A 52 -8.63 -11.75 -41.28
CA VAL A 52 -8.74 -10.94 -42.51
C VAL A 52 -7.78 -9.74 -42.46
N TYR A 53 -7.71 -9.06 -41.31
CA TYR A 53 -6.78 -7.94 -41.13
C TYR A 53 -5.32 -8.38 -41.23
N GLY A 54 -4.95 -9.51 -40.61
CA GLY A 54 -3.60 -10.09 -40.76
C GLY A 54 -3.28 -10.46 -42.20
N LEU A 55 -4.21 -11.06 -42.94
CA LEU A 55 -4.02 -11.36 -44.36
C LEU A 55 -3.81 -10.09 -45.20
N GLN A 56 -4.56 -9.02 -44.93
CA GLN A 56 -4.41 -7.73 -45.62
C GLN A 56 -3.03 -7.10 -45.32
N ASP A 57 -2.63 -7.07 -44.05
CA ASP A 57 -1.34 -6.51 -43.62
C ASP A 57 -0.15 -7.30 -44.19
N ALA A 58 -0.22 -8.64 -44.17
CA ALA A 58 0.81 -9.50 -44.75
C ALA A 58 0.87 -9.38 -46.28
N ALA A 59 -0.27 -9.25 -46.96
CA ALA A 59 -0.33 -9.03 -48.41
C ALA A 59 0.26 -7.68 -48.81
N GLN A 60 -0.07 -6.62 -48.06
CA GLN A 60 0.51 -5.30 -48.22
C GLN A 60 2.04 -5.31 -48.04
N ALA A 61 2.53 -5.98 -46.99
CA ALA A 61 3.97 -6.14 -46.76
C ALA A 61 4.68 -6.93 -47.86
N ALA A 62 3.98 -7.90 -48.47
CA ALA A 62 4.45 -8.68 -49.61
C ALA A 62 4.32 -7.96 -50.97
N GLY A 63 3.64 -6.80 -51.02
CA GLY A 63 3.39 -6.04 -52.25
C GLY A 63 2.45 -6.75 -53.24
N ILE A 64 1.51 -7.54 -52.73
CA ILE A 64 0.50 -8.28 -53.50
C ILE A 64 -0.91 -7.93 -53.03
N GLU A 65 -1.93 -8.32 -53.81
CA GLU A 65 -3.31 -8.23 -53.38
C GLU A 65 -3.75 -9.51 -52.66
N VAL A 66 -4.69 -9.42 -51.72
CA VAL A 66 -5.22 -10.60 -51.01
C VAL A 66 -5.86 -11.61 -51.99
N SER A 67 -6.41 -11.12 -53.11
CA SER A 67 -6.96 -11.97 -54.18
C SER A 67 -5.92 -12.82 -54.91
N ASP A 68 -4.63 -12.51 -54.78
CA ASP A 68 -3.54 -13.27 -55.40
C ASP A 68 -3.19 -14.54 -54.59
N ILE A 69 -3.68 -14.63 -53.34
CA ILE A 69 -3.48 -15.79 -52.47
C ILE A 69 -4.36 -16.95 -52.95
N THR A 70 -3.72 -18.02 -53.39
CA THR A 70 -4.37 -19.21 -53.97
C THR A 70 -4.83 -20.23 -52.93
N LEU A 71 -4.19 -20.24 -51.76
CA LEU A 71 -4.51 -21.17 -50.67
C LEU A 71 -4.19 -20.53 -49.33
N ALA A 72 -5.13 -20.63 -48.38
CA ALA A 72 -4.94 -20.25 -46.98
C ALA A 72 -4.93 -21.51 -46.10
N LEU A 73 -3.87 -21.70 -45.33
CA LEU A 73 -3.70 -22.80 -44.38
C LEU A 73 -3.90 -22.28 -42.97
N LEU A 74 -5.04 -22.59 -42.37
CA LEU A 74 -5.39 -22.16 -41.02
C LEU A 74 -4.95 -23.22 -40.00
N ASN A 75 -4.12 -22.82 -39.04
CA ASN A 75 -3.84 -23.60 -37.85
C ASN A 75 -4.87 -23.25 -36.76
N GLU A 76 -5.84 -24.14 -36.57
CA GLU A 76 -6.76 -24.08 -35.43
C GLU A 76 -6.15 -24.82 -34.24
N ALA A 77 -5.32 -24.13 -33.46
CA ALA A 77 -4.89 -24.67 -32.18
C ALA A 77 -6.04 -24.60 -31.15
N THR A 78 -6.10 -25.58 -30.24
CA THR A 78 -7.14 -25.66 -29.20
C THR A 78 -7.14 -24.40 -28.32
N PRO A 79 -8.31 -23.81 -28.00
CA PRO A 79 -8.38 -22.67 -27.10
C PRO A 79 -7.92 -23.07 -25.69
N VAL A 80 -6.93 -22.36 -25.14
CA VAL A 80 -6.49 -22.55 -23.75
C VAL A 80 -6.93 -21.35 -22.94
N ILE A 81 -7.87 -21.56 -22.01
CA ILE A 81 -8.35 -20.54 -21.09
C ILE A 81 -7.66 -20.75 -19.75
N GLY A 82 -6.97 -19.72 -19.26
CA GLY A 82 -6.43 -19.65 -17.91
C GLY A 82 -7.03 -18.45 -17.21
N ASP A 83 -7.39 -18.62 -15.94
CA ASP A 83 -7.85 -17.53 -15.07
C ASP A 83 -7.00 -17.54 -13.80
N ILE A 84 -6.90 -16.39 -13.13
CA ILE A 84 -6.16 -16.24 -11.88
C ILE A 84 -7.07 -15.66 -10.80
N ALA A 85 -7.04 -16.28 -9.62
CA ALA A 85 -7.70 -15.78 -8.43
C ALA A 85 -6.67 -15.49 -7.34
N MET A 86 -6.93 -14.47 -6.53
CA MET A 86 -6.13 -14.15 -5.35
C MET A 86 -7.03 -14.19 -4.12
N GLU A 87 -6.56 -14.84 -3.07
CA GLU A 87 -7.27 -14.96 -1.80
C GLU A 87 -6.38 -14.48 -0.66
N THR A 88 -6.93 -13.61 0.18
CA THR A 88 -6.27 -13.16 1.40
C THR A 88 -6.53 -14.18 2.50
N ILE A 89 -5.48 -14.87 2.95
CA ILE A 89 -5.57 -15.96 3.95
C ILE A 89 -5.25 -15.52 5.38
N THR A 90 -4.86 -14.26 5.57
CA THR A 90 -4.47 -13.71 6.87
C THR A 90 -4.97 -12.29 7.02
N GLU A 91 -5.38 -11.93 8.23
CA GLU A 91 -5.71 -10.57 8.63
C GLU A 91 -4.96 -10.18 9.89
N THR A 92 -4.89 -8.87 10.16
CA THR A 92 -4.37 -8.34 11.42
C THR A 92 -5.40 -7.35 11.95
N ILE A 93 -5.92 -7.63 13.15
CA ILE A 93 -6.99 -6.85 13.78
C ILE A 93 -6.42 -6.15 15.00
N ILE A 94 -6.66 -4.84 15.10
CA ILE A 94 -6.43 -4.08 16.32
C ILE A 94 -7.76 -3.98 17.05
N THR A 95 -7.85 -4.61 18.22
CA THR A 95 -9.05 -4.57 19.07
C THR A 95 -8.97 -3.40 20.04
N GLU A 96 -10.13 -2.85 20.40
CA GLU A 96 -10.28 -1.85 21.48
C GLU A 96 -9.37 -0.61 21.36
N SER A 97 -8.99 -0.23 20.13
CA SER A 97 -8.07 0.88 19.87
C SER A 97 -6.77 0.80 20.70
N THR A 98 -6.30 -0.42 20.97
CA THR A 98 -5.20 -0.68 21.92
C THR A 98 -3.83 -0.18 21.46
N MET A 99 -3.68 0.15 20.17
CA MET A 99 -2.40 0.58 19.58
C MET A 99 -2.59 1.57 18.43
N ILE A 100 -1.63 2.48 18.32
CA ILE A 100 -1.37 3.31 17.14
C ILE A 100 0.03 2.98 16.63
N GLY A 101 0.16 2.68 15.34
CA GLY A 101 1.41 2.21 14.73
C GLY A 101 1.59 2.64 13.27
N HIS A 102 0.99 3.76 12.85
CA HIS A 102 1.05 4.23 11.45
C HIS A 102 2.39 4.87 11.06
N ASN A 103 3.26 5.16 12.04
CA ASN A 103 4.63 5.67 11.85
C ASN A 103 4.69 6.92 10.94
N PRO A 104 4.23 8.10 11.43
CA PRO A 104 4.15 9.32 10.63
C PRO A 104 5.52 9.81 10.15
N GLY A 105 5.54 10.63 9.10
CA GLY A 105 6.78 11.10 8.48
C GLY A 105 7.49 12.20 9.28
N SER A 106 6.74 12.94 10.10
CA SER A 106 7.18 14.13 10.84
C SER A 106 6.74 14.13 12.31
N PRO A 107 7.00 13.06 13.11
CA PRO A 107 6.61 13.06 14.51
C PRO A 107 7.29 14.20 15.29
N GLY A 108 6.60 14.70 16.31
CA GLY A 108 7.07 15.80 17.14
C GLY A 108 7.97 15.33 18.28
N GLY A 109 9.07 16.05 18.50
CA GLY A 109 9.99 15.80 19.62
C GLY A 109 10.62 14.40 19.58
N ILE A 110 11.06 13.93 20.75
CA ILE A 110 11.71 12.61 20.93
C ILE A 110 11.48 12.12 22.36
N GLY A 111 11.60 10.81 22.56
CA GLY A 111 11.65 10.19 23.88
C GLY A 111 10.50 9.21 24.12
N ILE A 112 10.32 8.85 25.39
CA ILE A 112 9.23 7.99 25.85
C ILE A 112 8.43 8.72 26.93
N GLY A 113 7.12 8.67 26.81
CA GLY A 113 6.16 9.21 27.77
C GLY A 113 5.19 8.14 28.22
N VAL A 114 4.88 8.11 29.51
CA VAL A 114 3.88 7.20 30.09
C VAL A 114 2.95 8.00 30.98
N GLY A 115 1.65 7.90 30.76
CA GLY A 115 0.67 8.63 31.52
C GLY A 115 -0.76 8.28 31.14
N THR A 116 -1.71 8.85 31.87
CA THR A 116 -3.13 8.69 31.59
C THR A 116 -3.54 9.58 30.42
N THR A 117 -4.28 9.04 29.45
CA THR A 117 -4.79 9.82 28.32
C THR A 117 -5.79 10.87 28.78
N ILE A 118 -5.59 12.12 28.39
CA ILE A 118 -6.48 13.23 28.71
C ILE A 118 -6.74 14.07 27.47
N HIS A 119 -7.97 14.50 27.29
CA HIS A 119 -8.29 15.44 26.22
C HIS A 119 -7.69 16.81 26.54
N ILE A 120 -7.15 17.52 25.54
CA ILE A 120 -6.52 18.83 25.73
C ILE A 120 -7.40 19.86 26.48
N LYS A 121 -8.72 19.89 26.26
CA LYS A 121 -9.68 20.72 26.99
C LYS A 121 -9.69 20.47 28.51
N ASP A 122 -9.47 19.23 28.93
CA ASP A 122 -9.54 18.81 30.33
C ASP A 122 -8.19 18.96 31.03
N LEU A 123 -7.14 19.30 30.28
CA LEU A 123 -5.79 19.52 30.81
C LEU A 123 -5.72 20.62 31.88
N ILE A 124 -6.64 21.58 31.85
CA ILE A 124 -6.76 22.62 32.89
C ILE A 124 -7.23 22.08 34.24
N ASN A 125 -7.92 20.94 34.23
CA ASN A 125 -8.45 20.28 35.43
C ASN A 125 -7.51 19.19 35.97
N ALA A 126 -6.40 18.90 35.28
CA ALA A 126 -5.45 17.88 35.67
C ALA A 126 -4.76 18.23 37.00
N GLU A 127 -4.49 17.22 37.82
CA GLU A 127 -3.87 17.43 39.13
C GLU A 127 -2.36 17.66 39.00
N ARG A 128 -1.78 18.30 40.03
CA ARG A 128 -0.32 18.49 40.08
C ARG A 128 0.37 17.15 40.22
N ALA A 129 1.48 16.99 39.50
CA ALA A 129 2.27 15.76 39.40
C ALA A 129 1.54 14.55 38.80
N GLU A 130 0.32 14.73 38.27
CA GLU A 130 -0.35 13.72 37.49
C GLU A 130 0.38 13.55 36.15
N LYS A 131 0.72 12.31 35.80
CA LYS A 131 1.36 11.97 34.53
C LYS A 131 0.32 11.78 33.45
N VAL A 132 0.35 12.63 32.44
CA VAL A 132 -0.67 12.64 31.39
C VAL A 132 -0.10 12.57 29.97
N ILE A 133 -0.86 11.93 29.08
CA ILE A 133 -0.66 11.94 27.63
C ILE A 133 -1.80 12.74 27.02
N VAL A 134 -1.48 13.86 26.37
CA VAL A 134 -2.50 14.79 25.88
C VAL A 134 -2.99 14.37 24.49
N ILE A 135 -4.31 14.26 24.35
CA ILE A 135 -5.00 14.00 23.08
C ILE A 135 -5.47 15.33 22.48
N ILE A 136 -5.03 15.63 21.26
CA ILE A 136 -5.24 16.91 20.59
C ILE A 136 -5.98 16.67 19.26
N PRO A 137 -7.30 16.89 19.23
CA PRO A 137 -8.05 16.83 17.98
C PRO A 137 -7.78 18.06 17.10
N LYS A 138 -8.14 17.96 15.81
CA LYS A 138 -7.79 18.94 14.76
C LYS A 138 -8.47 20.30 14.91
N ASP A 139 -9.45 20.41 15.79
CA ASP A 139 -10.15 21.66 16.10
C ASP A 139 -9.28 22.64 16.91
N TYR A 140 -8.16 22.17 17.47
CA TYR A 140 -7.19 22.99 18.17
C TYR A 140 -6.05 23.41 17.25
N ASP A 141 -5.89 24.73 17.08
CA ASP A 141 -4.71 25.30 16.44
C ASP A 141 -3.43 24.97 17.24
N PHE A 142 -2.33 24.69 16.54
CA PHE A 142 -1.08 24.28 17.17
C PHE A 142 -0.51 25.32 18.15
N GLU A 143 -0.73 26.63 17.94
CA GLU A 143 -0.26 27.68 18.85
C GLU A 143 -1.05 27.65 20.16
N ILE A 144 -2.37 27.49 20.07
CA ILE A 144 -3.26 27.37 21.22
C ILE A 144 -2.91 26.10 21.99
N ALA A 145 -2.74 24.98 21.28
CA ALA A 145 -2.39 23.71 21.89
C ALA A 145 -1.05 23.76 22.64
N ALA A 146 -0.01 24.32 22.02
CA ALA A 146 1.29 24.50 22.67
C ALA A 146 1.22 25.43 23.89
N SER A 147 0.40 26.49 23.83
CA SER A 147 0.17 27.40 24.96
C SER A 147 -0.52 26.70 26.13
N MET A 148 -1.55 25.88 25.86
CA MET A 148 -2.25 25.10 26.88
C MET A 148 -1.32 24.11 27.57
N ILE A 149 -0.50 23.38 26.79
CA ILE A 149 0.50 22.44 27.32
C ILE A 149 1.55 23.16 28.17
N SER A 150 2.08 24.28 27.69
CA SER A 150 3.08 25.07 28.42
C SER A 150 2.54 25.58 29.76
N ARG A 151 1.30 26.09 29.78
CA ARG A 151 0.66 26.54 31.01
C ARG A 151 0.40 25.41 32.00
N ALA A 152 0.04 24.21 31.51
CA ALA A 152 -0.13 23.03 32.36
C ALA A 152 1.19 22.60 33.00
N LEU A 153 2.28 22.60 32.22
CA LEU A 153 3.64 22.35 32.73
C LEU A 153 4.04 23.38 33.80
N GLU A 154 3.77 24.66 33.59
CA GLU A 154 4.03 25.72 34.58
C GLU A 154 3.20 25.57 35.86
N PHE A 155 1.95 25.08 35.74
CA PHE A 155 1.07 24.81 36.88
C PHE A 155 1.53 23.59 37.70
N GLY A 156 2.39 22.75 37.12
CA GLY A 156 2.98 21.56 37.76
C GLY A 156 2.34 20.23 37.34
N VAL A 157 1.57 20.19 36.24
CA VAL A 157 1.09 18.94 35.64
C VAL A 157 2.27 18.26 34.91
N ASP A 158 2.43 16.94 35.06
CA ASP A 158 3.52 16.22 34.42
C ASP A 158 3.08 15.69 33.05
N VAL A 159 3.09 16.58 32.04
CA VAL A 159 2.85 16.16 30.66
C VAL A 159 4.02 15.32 30.16
N GLN A 160 3.71 14.11 29.71
CA GLN A 160 4.70 13.09 29.31
C GLN A 160 4.77 12.90 27.79
N GLY A 161 3.79 13.38 27.03
CA GLY A 161 3.73 13.29 25.58
C GLY A 161 2.34 13.62 25.05
N GLY A 162 2.11 13.39 23.77
CA GLY A 162 0.78 13.59 23.20
C GLY A 162 0.52 12.85 21.89
N ILE A 163 -0.76 12.81 21.54
CA ILE A 163 -1.29 12.22 20.32
C ILE A 163 -2.12 13.29 19.62
N ILE A 164 -1.82 13.56 18.36
CA ILE A 164 -2.34 14.71 17.62
C ILE A 164 -3.02 14.22 16.35
N GLN A 165 -4.18 14.79 16.03
CA GLN A 165 -4.91 14.46 14.80
C GLN A 165 -4.32 15.13 13.56
N SER A 166 -3.93 16.41 13.68
CA SER A 166 -3.29 17.19 12.61
C SER A 166 -1.80 16.87 12.46
N ASP A 167 -1.20 17.24 11.32
CA ASP A 167 0.26 17.18 11.06
C ASP A 167 0.98 18.38 11.70
N ASP A 168 0.84 18.51 13.02
CA ASP A 168 1.34 19.65 13.79
C ASP A 168 2.34 19.25 14.89
N GLY A 169 2.77 17.97 14.94
CA GLY A 169 3.59 17.44 16.03
C GLY A 169 4.89 18.21 16.22
N VAL A 170 5.61 18.49 15.13
CA VAL A 170 6.84 19.30 15.16
C VAL A 170 6.56 20.74 15.61
N LEU A 171 5.44 21.34 15.16
CA LEU A 171 5.11 22.73 15.46
C LEU A 171 4.80 22.94 16.95
N ILE A 172 4.09 21.99 17.56
CA ILE A 172 3.79 21.98 19.00
C ILE A 172 5.07 21.71 19.80
N ALA A 173 5.82 20.66 19.44
CA ALA A 173 7.03 20.26 20.16
C ALA A 173 8.09 21.38 20.23
N ASN A 174 8.21 22.20 19.18
CA ASN A 174 9.16 23.32 19.13
C ASN A 174 8.74 24.55 19.97
N ARG A 175 7.51 24.59 20.50
CA ARG A 175 6.95 25.75 21.22
C ARG A 175 6.74 25.52 22.70
N ILE A 176 7.00 24.31 23.19
CA ILE A 176 6.87 23.96 24.61
C ILE A 176 8.25 23.95 25.29
N PRO A 177 8.32 24.22 26.61
CA PRO A 177 9.60 24.37 27.33
C PRO A 177 10.35 23.04 27.57
N LYS A 178 9.69 21.89 27.35
CA LYS A 178 10.22 20.53 27.63
C LYS A 178 10.15 19.70 26.36
N VAL A 179 11.21 18.95 26.04
CA VAL A 179 11.19 18.00 24.92
C VAL A 179 10.31 16.81 25.30
N LEU A 180 9.25 16.59 24.53
CA LEU A 180 8.27 15.52 24.74
C LEU A 180 7.96 14.80 23.42
N PRO A 181 7.65 13.49 23.46
CA PRO A 181 7.24 12.74 22.27
C PRO A 181 5.80 13.05 21.88
N PHE A 182 5.59 13.36 20.60
CA PHE A 182 4.27 13.56 20.00
C PHE A 182 4.12 12.71 18.75
N VAL A 183 3.06 11.90 18.72
CA VAL A 183 2.63 11.17 17.52
C VAL A 183 1.50 11.96 16.87
N ASP A 184 1.69 12.40 15.64
CA ASP A 184 0.73 13.19 14.87
C ASP A 184 0.07 12.37 13.75
N GLU A 185 -0.80 13.03 12.98
CA GLU A 185 -1.56 12.44 11.87
C GLU A 185 -2.49 11.27 12.29
N VAL A 186 -2.93 11.23 13.55
CA VAL A 186 -3.85 10.20 14.03
C VAL A 186 -5.27 10.51 13.58
N GLN A 187 -5.63 10.01 12.39
CA GLN A 187 -6.90 10.34 11.71
C GLN A 187 -8.14 10.11 12.59
N LEU A 188 -8.22 8.97 13.27
CA LEU A 188 -9.34 8.56 14.11
C LEU A 188 -9.10 8.91 15.59
N ILE A 189 -8.73 10.16 15.87
CA ILE A 189 -8.40 10.62 17.23
C ILE A 189 -9.54 10.39 18.24
N ASP A 190 -10.79 10.48 17.80
CA ASP A 190 -11.98 10.29 18.63
C ASP A 190 -12.14 8.85 19.13
N HIS A 191 -11.46 7.89 18.49
CA HIS A 191 -11.44 6.48 18.90
C HIS A 191 -10.32 6.16 19.90
N VAL A 192 -9.45 7.12 20.22
CA VAL A 192 -8.42 6.93 21.25
C VAL A 192 -9.10 7.00 22.62
N PRO A 193 -9.00 5.95 23.46
CA PRO A 193 -9.68 5.92 24.73
C PRO A 193 -9.07 6.95 25.69
N LEU A 194 -9.93 7.72 26.37
CA LEU A 194 -9.57 8.69 27.40
C LEU A 194 -9.54 8.04 28.79
N ASN A 195 -8.79 8.62 29.71
CA ASN A 195 -8.61 8.15 31.09
C ASN A 195 -8.01 6.74 31.20
N MET A 196 -7.23 6.33 30.20
CA MET A 196 -6.54 5.05 30.17
C MET A 196 -5.03 5.26 30.26
N LEU A 197 -4.35 4.35 30.94
CA LEU A 197 -2.89 4.35 30.97
C LEU A 197 -2.36 4.07 29.56
N ALA A 198 -1.52 4.96 29.04
CA ALA A 198 -0.93 4.85 27.71
C ALA A 198 0.56 5.18 27.72
N ALA A 199 1.24 4.77 26.66
CA ALA A 199 2.65 5.05 26.42
C ALA A 199 2.85 5.54 24.99
N VAL A 200 3.69 6.55 24.84
CA VAL A 200 4.07 7.14 23.55
C VAL A 200 5.58 7.10 23.44
N GLU A 201 6.12 6.57 22.35
CA GLU A 201 7.55 6.54 22.07
C GLU A 201 7.82 7.12 20.68
N VAL A 202 8.73 8.10 20.62
CA VAL A 202 9.21 8.70 19.38
C VAL A 202 10.74 8.60 19.36
N ALA A 203 11.26 7.87 18.38
CA ALA A 203 12.69 7.73 18.19
C ALA A 203 13.29 8.97 17.51
N ALA A 204 14.60 9.18 17.68
CA ALA A 204 15.33 10.20 16.93
C ALA A 204 15.29 9.91 15.42
N LYS A 205 15.45 10.94 14.59
CA LYS A 205 15.44 10.81 13.13
C LYS A 205 16.43 9.74 12.65
N GLY A 206 15.93 8.76 11.90
CA GLY A 206 16.72 7.63 11.38
C GLY A 206 17.02 6.53 12.40
N GLN A 207 16.43 6.60 13.60
CA GLN A 207 16.43 5.53 14.60
C GLN A 207 15.03 4.91 14.71
N VAL A 208 14.97 3.78 15.39
CA VAL A 208 13.74 3.00 15.60
C VAL A 208 13.41 2.95 17.09
N ILE A 209 12.13 2.79 17.41
CA ILE A 209 11.66 2.63 18.79
C ILE A 209 12.18 1.32 19.38
N ARG A 210 12.48 1.32 20.68
CA ARG A 210 13.12 0.17 21.36
C ARG A 210 12.32 -0.32 22.55
N GLN A 211 11.53 0.54 23.17
CA GLN A 211 10.79 0.18 24.37
C GLN A 211 9.47 -0.51 24.00
N LEU A 212 8.64 0.11 23.16
CA LEU A 212 7.32 -0.41 22.80
C LEU A 212 7.38 -1.57 21.80
N SER A 213 8.45 -1.62 20.98
CA SER A 213 8.75 -2.75 20.09
C SER A 213 9.28 -3.99 20.82
N ASN A 214 9.54 -3.89 22.13
CA ASN A 214 9.99 -4.98 22.98
C ASN A 214 8.91 -5.36 23.99
N PRO A 215 8.42 -6.63 24.01
CA PRO A 215 7.42 -7.07 24.98
C PRO A 215 7.80 -6.78 26.44
N TYR A 216 9.07 -6.92 26.81
CA TYR A 216 9.54 -6.61 28.16
C TYR A 216 9.58 -5.10 28.43
N GLY A 217 9.78 -4.29 27.39
CA GLY A 217 9.72 -2.84 27.50
C GLY A 217 8.30 -2.35 27.79
N VAL A 218 7.31 -2.90 27.09
CA VAL A 218 5.88 -2.70 27.36
C VAL A 218 5.52 -3.19 28.77
N ALA A 219 5.96 -4.39 29.15
CA ALA A 219 5.71 -4.94 30.48
C ALA A 219 6.29 -4.05 31.61
N THR A 220 7.46 -3.46 31.40
CA THR A 220 8.08 -2.53 32.35
C THR A 220 7.27 -1.25 32.49
N VAL A 221 6.79 -0.72 31.37
CA VAL A 221 6.02 0.54 31.33
C VAL A 221 4.66 0.40 32.02
N PHE A 222 3.96 -0.71 31.76
CA PHE A 222 2.61 -0.95 32.28
C PHE A 222 2.58 -1.84 33.53
N SER A 223 3.74 -2.26 34.05
CA SER A 223 3.86 -3.20 35.20
C SER A 223 3.05 -4.49 35.01
N LEU A 224 3.15 -5.08 33.82
CA LEU A 224 2.38 -6.27 33.44
C LEU A 224 2.89 -7.54 34.13
N THR A 225 1.98 -8.47 34.37
CA THR A 225 2.30 -9.84 34.77
C THR A 225 2.93 -10.63 33.63
N PRO A 226 3.60 -11.77 33.89
CA PRO A 226 4.12 -12.64 32.84
C PRO A 226 3.05 -13.11 31.85
N GLU A 227 1.84 -13.41 32.33
CA GLU A 227 0.70 -13.81 31.51
C GLU A 227 0.24 -12.67 30.58
N GLU A 228 0.10 -11.45 31.10
CA GLU A 228 -0.25 -10.26 30.31
C GLU A 228 0.87 -9.89 29.31
N THR A 229 2.12 -10.05 29.72
CA THR A 229 3.28 -9.84 28.84
C THR A 229 3.26 -10.76 27.63
N ALA A 230 2.82 -12.01 27.80
CA ALA A 230 2.66 -12.93 26.68
C ALA A 230 1.56 -12.49 25.70
N MET A 231 0.47 -11.88 26.21
CA MET A 231 -0.64 -11.40 25.39
C MET A 231 -0.28 -10.18 24.52
N ILE A 232 0.66 -9.33 24.96
CA ILE A 232 1.08 -8.13 24.22
C ILE A 232 2.20 -8.38 23.20
N ILE A 233 2.70 -9.62 23.06
CA ILE A 233 3.76 -9.94 22.07
C ILE A 233 3.38 -9.52 20.64
N PRO A 234 2.15 -9.78 20.14
CA PRO A 234 1.74 -9.33 18.81
C PRO A 234 1.79 -7.80 18.66
N ILE A 235 1.49 -7.07 19.73
CA ILE A 235 1.50 -5.61 19.76
C ILE A 235 2.94 -5.12 19.56
N SER A 236 3.87 -5.56 20.40
CA SER A 236 5.28 -5.20 20.26
C SER A 236 5.86 -5.61 18.91
N LYS A 237 5.47 -6.78 18.39
CA LYS A 237 5.92 -7.25 17.07
C LYS A 237 5.44 -6.36 15.93
N ALA A 238 4.21 -5.86 15.99
CA ALA A 238 3.67 -4.97 14.97
C ALA A 238 4.32 -3.57 15.00
N LEU A 239 4.92 -3.19 16.12
CA LEU A 239 5.66 -1.94 16.31
C LEU A 239 7.15 -2.04 15.97
N ILE A 240 7.63 -3.18 15.49
CA ILE A 240 9.02 -3.33 15.03
C ILE A 240 9.20 -2.54 13.72
N GLY A 241 10.20 -1.65 13.71
CA GLY A 241 10.69 -0.92 12.54
C GLY A 241 12.20 -1.04 12.45
#